data_AF-A0A1I7Y5K2-F1
#
_entry.id   AF-A0A1I7Y5K2-F1
#
_cell.length_a   1.000
_cell.length_b   1.000
_cell.length_c   1.000
_cell.angle_alpha   90.00
_cell.angle_beta   90.00
_cell.angle_gamma   90.00
#
_symmetry.space_group_name_H-M   'P 1'
#
loop_
_entity.id
_entity.type
_entity.pdbx_description
1 polymer ?
#
loop_
_entity_poly.entity_id
_entity_poly.type
_entity_poly.pdbx_seq_one_letter_code
_entity_poly.pdbx_strand_id
1 'polypeptide(L)'
;MSTHSAEASKPFGNITSQEPLVSEGSWSDRLSTAIEGTCKSEEEWLTASTEECGKKPTNYVLGAQCGDQDKYVEVTFTCDKPRTDVYTDILTVKKNYHRKLELTIFGRLAHIVEKESPYTETYNRSIENALTAATLPQIMRLSLGYHYAVPLHLKSYMSRELVFAQAKEYVISLGEWRYYELFRMATDLLMYGNNMDTRIQQIAECDTTNIFKHIEVVSHGKRFDEQIALFPELKEPLTAYYVEYMKDHTFGIAREHLGFLNECGADARLASMYQEIFRPGFMDKKYLDSFSSHVDTPAIFVKKFI
;
A
#
# COMPACT_ATOMS: atom_id res chain seq x y z
N MET A 1 25.96 -32.26 15.82
CA MET A 1 25.13 -31.04 15.83
C MET A 1 26.01 -29.91 16.35
N SER A 2 26.65 -29.16 15.43
CA SER A 2 27.45 -27.98 15.80
C SER A 2 26.50 -26.82 16.04
N THR A 3 26.38 -26.42 17.29
CA THR A 3 25.77 -25.15 17.69
C THR A 3 26.73 -24.02 17.31
N HIS A 4 26.55 -23.42 16.14
CA HIS A 4 27.13 -22.12 15.85
C HIS A 4 26.44 -21.09 16.74
N SER A 5 27.11 -20.70 17.82
CA SER A 5 26.73 -19.56 18.63
C SER A 5 26.81 -18.31 17.76
N ALA A 6 25.67 -17.73 17.43
CA ALA A 6 25.60 -16.41 16.81
C ALA A 6 26.10 -15.40 17.85
N GLU A 7 27.40 -15.06 17.78
CA GLU A 7 27.91 -13.85 18.41
C GLU A 7 27.09 -12.69 17.90
N ALA A 8 26.41 -11.99 18.82
CA ALA A 8 25.67 -10.77 18.52
C ALA A 8 26.65 -9.79 17.84
N SER A 9 26.50 -9.63 16.52
CA SER A 9 27.29 -8.71 15.73
C SER A 9 27.21 -7.33 16.38
N LYS A 10 28.34 -6.80 16.84
CA LYS A 10 28.41 -5.40 17.27
C LYS A 10 27.78 -4.55 16.17
N PRO A 11 26.91 -3.58 16.51
CA PRO A 11 26.34 -2.70 15.50
C PRO A 11 27.49 -2.04 14.75
N PHE A 12 27.57 -2.29 13.45
CA PHE A 12 28.50 -1.58 12.57
C PHE A 12 28.23 -0.08 12.79
N GLY A 13 29.27 0.70 13.08
CA GLY A 13 29.11 2.14 13.27
C GLY A 13 28.32 2.73 12.10
N ASN A 14 27.36 3.61 12.40
CA ASN A 14 26.42 4.24 11.46
C ASN A 14 27.12 5.11 10.39
N ILE A 15 28.00 4.53 9.59
CA ILE A 15 28.62 5.17 8.44
C ILE A 15 27.89 4.63 7.22
N THR A 16 26.78 5.30 6.89
CA THR A 16 26.04 5.06 5.65
C THR A 16 26.85 5.64 4.49
N SER A 17 26.88 4.93 3.37
CA SER A 17 27.44 5.43 2.12
C SER A 17 26.77 6.76 1.72
N GLN A 18 27.57 7.74 1.29
CA GLN A 18 27.04 9.00 0.81
C GLN A 18 26.31 8.80 -0.53
N GLU A 19 25.17 9.46 -0.69
CA GLU A 19 24.44 9.42 -1.95
C GLU A 19 25.21 10.14 -3.06
N PRO A 20 25.48 9.47 -4.20
CA PRO A 20 26.13 10.11 -5.33
C PRO A 20 25.20 11.13 -5.98
N LEU A 21 25.77 12.17 -6.60
CA LEU A 21 25.02 13.11 -7.42
C LEU A 21 24.40 12.37 -8.62
N VAL A 22 23.08 12.44 -8.73
CA VAL A 22 22.31 11.82 -9.82
C VAL A 22 22.04 12.88 -10.88
N SER A 23 22.58 12.70 -12.09
CA SER A 23 22.28 13.59 -13.22
C SER A 23 20.84 13.42 -13.71
N GLU A 24 20.30 14.43 -14.39
CA GLU A 24 18.97 14.34 -14.98
C GLU A 24 18.85 13.14 -15.94
N GLY A 25 17.79 12.34 -15.78
CA GLY A 25 17.58 11.09 -16.53
C GLY A 25 18.28 9.86 -15.94
N SER A 26 19.15 10.02 -14.94
CA SER A 26 19.76 8.93 -14.18
C SER A 26 18.94 8.57 -12.93
N TRP A 27 19.24 7.43 -12.31
CA TRP A 27 18.70 7.04 -11.01
C TRP A 27 19.78 6.41 -10.13
N SER A 28 19.56 6.43 -8.81
CA SER A 28 20.42 5.77 -7.83
C SER A 28 19.68 4.71 -7.04
N ASP A 29 20.44 3.73 -6.54
CA ASP A 29 19.96 2.72 -5.60
C ASP A 29 21.08 2.33 -4.63
N ARG A 30 20.70 1.75 -3.50
CA ARG A 30 21.60 1.24 -2.46
C ARG A 30 21.34 -0.24 -2.25
N LEU A 31 22.38 -1.05 -2.39
CA LEU A 31 22.33 -2.48 -2.07
C LEU A 31 22.99 -2.72 -0.71
N SER A 32 22.40 -3.56 0.13
CA SER A 32 22.92 -3.86 1.47
C SER A 32 22.80 -5.34 1.81
N THR A 33 23.83 -5.91 2.41
CA THR A 33 23.85 -7.27 2.98
C THR A 33 23.72 -7.27 4.51
N ALA A 34 23.50 -6.11 5.13
CA ALA A 34 23.53 -5.94 6.59
C ALA A 34 22.55 -6.86 7.35
N ILE A 35 21.35 -7.07 6.80
CA ILE A 35 20.33 -8.00 7.34
C ILE A 35 20.80 -9.46 7.37
N GLU A 36 21.65 -9.86 6.42
CA GLU A 36 22.21 -11.22 6.33
C GLU A 36 23.54 -11.34 7.09
N GLY A 37 24.10 -10.24 7.58
CA GLY A 37 25.39 -10.21 8.27
C GLY A 37 26.57 -10.63 7.39
N THR A 38 26.42 -10.58 6.06
CA THR A 38 27.48 -10.94 5.12
C THR A 38 28.17 -9.70 4.56
N CYS A 39 29.38 -9.85 4.01
CA CYS A 39 30.14 -8.77 3.40
C CYS A 39 30.63 -9.20 2.02
N LYS A 40 30.68 -8.24 1.10
CA LYS A 40 31.06 -8.47 -0.30
C LYS A 40 32.27 -7.64 -0.68
N SER A 41 33.12 -8.17 -1.54
CA SER A 41 34.20 -7.42 -2.18
C SER A 41 33.64 -6.35 -3.12
N GLU A 42 34.48 -5.39 -3.49
CA GLU A 42 34.13 -4.38 -4.51
C GLU A 42 33.70 -5.01 -5.84
N GLU A 43 34.37 -6.09 -6.28
CA GLU A 43 34.04 -6.80 -7.52
C GLU A 43 32.64 -7.42 -7.47
N GLU A 44 32.28 -8.05 -6.35
CA GLU A 44 30.95 -8.59 -6.13
C GLU A 44 29.87 -7.49 -6.11
N TRP A 45 30.14 -6.36 -5.47
CA TRP A 45 29.23 -5.22 -5.46
C TRP A 45 29.04 -4.59 -6.83
N LEU A 46 30.13 -4.47 -7.60
CA LEU A 46 30.09 -3.95 -8.95
C LEU A 46 29.32 -4.89 -9.89
N THR A 47 29.47 -6.20 -9.70
CA THR A 47 28.69 -7.21 -10.43
C THR A 47 27.20 -7.07 -10.13
N ALA A 48 26.81 -7.04 -8.85
CA ALA A 48 25.43 -6.86 -8.43
C ALA A 48 24.82 -5.54 -8.95
N SER A 49 25.54 -4.42 -8.83
CA SER A 49 25.08 -3.12 -9.32
C SER A 49 24.96 -3.10 -10.85
N THR A 50 25.84 -3.82 -11.55
CA THR A 50 25.79 -3.98 -13.02
C THR A 50 24.54 -4.75 -13.45
N GLU A 51 24.15 -5.78 -12.71
CA GLU A 51 22.90 -6.52 -12.96
C GLU A 51 21.68 -5.62 -12.78
N GLU A 52 21.63 -4.81 -11.72
CA GLU A 52 20.52 -3.87 -11.47
C GLU A 52 20.42 -2.78 -12.55
N CYS A 53 21.55 -2.21 -12.97
CA CYS A 53 21.58 -1.21 -14.05
C CYS A 53 21.39 -1.82 -15.46
N GLY A 54 21.60 -3.13 -15.63
CA GLY A 54 21.75 -3.80 -16.94
C GLY A 54 23.05 -3.46 -17.69
N LYS A 55 23.96 -2.69 -17.08
CA LYS A 55 25.33 -2.36 -17.53
C LYS A 55 26.12 -1.76 -16.37
N LYS A 56 27.44 -1.57 -16.52
CA LYS A 56 28.28 -1.01 -15.46
C LYS A 56 27.73 0.34 -14.96
N PRO A 57 27.59 0.55 -13.64
CA PRO A 57 27.15 1.83 -13.10
C PRO A 57 28.11 2.96 -13.46
N THR A 58 27.57 4.16 -13.64
CA THR A 58 28.37 5.36 -13.98
C THR A 58 29.20 5.86 -12.80
N ASN A 59 28.69 5.67 -11.59
CA ASN A 59 29.35 5.98 -10.34
C ASN A 59 28.90 4.99 -9.26
N TYR A 60 29.75 4.70 -8.29
CA TYR A 60 29.41 3.94 -7.10
C TYR A 60 30.28 4.35 -5.91
N VAL A 61 29.73 4.15 -4.71
CA VAL A 61 30.37 4.43 -3.43
C VAL A 61 30.15 3.21 -2.54
N LEU A 62 31.23 2.63 -2.04
CA LEU A 62 31.20 1.53 -1.08
C LEU A 62 30.92 2.09 0.32
N GLY A 63 30.08 1.41 1.09
CA GLY A 63 29.75 1.82 2.45
C GLY A 63 30.73 1.29 3.50
N ALA A 64 30.22 0.93 4.67
CA ALA A 64 31.05 0.49 5.79
C ALA A 64 31.86 -0.78 5.46
N GLN A 65 33.15 -0.74 5.77
CA GLN A 65 34.07 -1.86 5.63
C GLN A 65 33.89 -2.88 6.77
N CYS A 66 34.06 -4.16 6.45
CA CYS A 66 33.92 -5.25 7.40
C CYS A 66 35.23 -5.60 8.09
N GLY A 67 35.50 -4.93 9.21
CA GLY A 67 36.76 -5.08 9.94
C GLY A 67 37.95 -4.71 9.06
N ASP A 68 39.01 -5.51 9.09
CA ASP A 68 40.25 -5.26 8.33
C ASP A 68 40.24 -5.91 6.94
N GLN A 69 39.10 -6.43 6.48
CA GLN A 69 38.98 -7.05 5.15
C GLN A 69 38.58 -6.02 4.10
N ASP A 70 39.06 -6.15 2.86
CA ASP A 70 38.61 -5.35 1.70
C ASP A 70 37.21 -5.80 1.21
N LYS A 71 36.25 -5.77 2.14
CA LYS A 71 34.85 -6.13 1.95
C LYS A 71 33.94 -5.12 2.64
N TYR A 72 32.75 -4.95 2.08
CA TYR A 72 31.83 -3.88 2.44
C TYR A 72 30.42 -4.45 2.64
N VAL A 73 29.66 -3.86 3.56
CA VAL A 73 28.27 -4.27 3.84
C VAL A 73 27.25 -3.71 2.85
N GLU A 74 27.62 -2.68 2.09
CA GLU A 74 26.72 -2.02 1.15
C GLU A 74 27.46 -1.28 0.03
N VAL A 75 26.72 -0.96 -1.03
CA VAL A 75 27.14 -0.09 -2.12
C VAL A 75 25.98 0.80 -2.53
N THR A 76 26.25 2.08 -2.78
CA THR A 76 25.32 3.00 -3.44
C THR A 76 25.85 3.31 -4.83
N PHE A 77 25.00 3.25 -5.86
CA PHE A 77 25.41 3.37 -7.26
C PHE A 77 24.44 4.21 -8.08
N THR A 78 24.88 4.64 -9.27
CA THR A 78 24.10 5.45 -10.22
C THR A 78 24.08 4.83 -11.61
N CYS A 79 22.87 4.67 -12.17
CA CYS A 79 22.65 4.22 -13.55
C CYS A 79 22.15 5.40 -14.40
N ASP A 80 22.63 5.49 -15.64
CA ASP A 80 22.29 6.56 -16.61
C ASP A 80 21.13 6.23 -17.55
N LYS A 81 20.60 5.01 -17.49
CA LYS A 81 19.40 4.62 -18.23
C LYS A 81 18.17 4.85 -17.35
N PRO A 82 17.05 5.35 -17.91
CA PRO A 82 15.81 5.40 -17.18
C PRO A 82 15.44 4.01 -16.67
N ARG A 83 14.97 3.94 -15.43
CA ARG A 83 14.60 2.68 -14.82
C ARG A 83 13.31 2.16 -15.45
N THR A 84 13.29 0.88 -15.79
CA THR A 84 12.03 0.21 -16.15
C THR A 84 11.28 -0.10 -14.86
N ASP A 85 10.31 0.73 -14.50
CA ASP A 85 9.47 0.49 -13.33
C ASP A 85 8.30 -0.45 -13.70
N VAL A 86 8.61 -1.75 -13.74
CA VAL A 86 7.62 -2.81 -14.01
C VAL A 86 6.49 -2.80 -12.97
N TYR A 87 6.73 -2.28 -11.77
CA TYR A 87 5.74 -2.26 -10.70
C TYR A 87 4.71 -1.17 -10.92
N THR A 88 5.12 0.03 -11.35
CA THR A 88 4.19 1.16 -11.56
C THR A 88 3.05 0.81 -12.52
N ASP A 89 3.31 0.05 -13.58
CA ASP A 89 2.26 -0.40 -14.51
C ASP A 89 1.24 -1.31 -13.82
N ILE A 90 1.72 -2.30 -13.06
CA ILE A 90 0.88 -3.25 -12.32
C ILE A 90 0.05 -2.51 -11.26
N LEU A 91 0.68 -1.57 -10.54
CA LEU A 91 0.04 -0.75 -9.53
C LEU A 91 -1.07 0.12 -10.12
N THR A 92 -0.82 0.70 -11.30
CA THR A 92 -1.80 1.51 -12.03
C THR A 92 -2.99 0.69 -12.48
N VAL A 93 -2.77 -0.52 -13.01
CA VAL A 93 -3.85 -1.43 -13.42
C VAL A 93 -4.71 -1.83 -12.22
N LYS A 94 -4.08 -2.19 -11.08
CA LYS A 94 -4.79 -2.51 -9.84
C LYS A 94 -5.66 -1.34 -9.37
N LYS A 95 -5.07 -0.14 -9.31
CA LYS A 95 -5.77 1.11 -8.94
C LYS A 95 -7.04 1.33 -9.77
N ASN A 96 -6.93 1.22 -11.09
CA ASN A 96 -8.07 1.40 -11.99
C ASN A 96 -9.15 0.32 -11.80
N TYR A 97 -8.75 -0.93 -11.58
CA TYR A 97 -9.68 -2.02 -11.31
C TYR A 97 -10.46 -1.79 -10.01
N HIS A 98 -9.76 -1.45 -8.92
CA HIS A 98 -10.39 -1.17 -7.64
C HIS A 98 -11.36 -0.01 -7.78
N ARG A 99 -10.94 1.12 -8.35
CA ARG A 99 -11.80 2.29 -8.52
C ARG A 99 -13.11 1.97 -9.25
N LYS A 100 -13.06 1.16 -10.31
CA LYS A 100 -14.27 0.74 -11.04
C LYS A 100 -15.21 -0.11 -10.18
N LEU A 101 -14.64 -0.99 -9.36
CA LEU A 101 -15.40 -1.81 -8.42
C LEU A 101 -16.08 -0.93 -7.37
N GLU A 102 -15.38 0.05 -6.80
CA GLU A 102 -15.93 1.02 -5.83
C GLU A 102 -17.15 1.75 -6.38
N LEU A 103 -17.01 2.32 -7.60
CA LEU A 103 -18.09 3.05 -8.26
C LEU A 103 -19.31 2.16 -8.52
N THR A 104 -19.08 0.91 -8.93
CA THR A 104 -20.16 -0.05 -9.20
C THR A 104 -20.93 -0.38 -7.93
N ILE A 105 -20.21 -0.64 -6.83
CA ILE A 105 -20.83 -0.98 -5.54
C ILE A 105 -21.56 0.24 -4.98
N PHE A 106 -20.94 1.43 -5.05
CA PHE A 106 -21.58 2.66 -4.60
C PHE A 106 -22.88 2.94 -5.36
N GLY A 107 -22.88 2.80 -6.68
CA GLY A 107 -24.08 2.93 -7.51
C GLY A 107 -25.18 1.93 -7.11
N ARG A 108 -24.80 0.71 -6.72
CA ARG A 108 -25.74 -0.28 -6.19
C ARG A 108 -26.34 0.13 -4.85
N LEU A 109 -25.54 0.65 -3.91
CA LEU A 109 -26.06 1.17 -2.64
C LEU A 109 -27.01 2.35 -2.86
N ALA A 110 -26.65 3.29 -3.75
CA ALA A 110 -27.52 4.40 -4.13
C ALA A 110 -28.88 3.90 -4.62
N HIS A 111 -28.88 2.90 -5.51
CA HIS A 111 -30.09 2.32 -6.06
C HIS A 111 -30.98 1.68 -4.98
N ILE A 112 -30.39 0.91 -4.05
CA ILE A 112 -31.13 0.30 -2.93
C ILE A 112 -31.78 1.39 -2.08
N VAL A 113 -31.01 2.41 -1.69
CA VAL A 113 -31.48 3.54 -0.88
C VAL A 113 -32.61 4.32 -1.57
N GLU A 114 -32.57 4.48 -2.88
CA GLU A 114 -33.59 5.21 -3.66
C GLU A 114 -34.88 4.40 -3.92
N LYS A 115 -34.80 3.06 -3.95
CA LYS A 115 -35.90 2.20 -4.39
C LYS A 115 -36.57 1.40 -3.28
N GLU A 116 -35.86 1.15 -2.19
CA GLU A 116 -36.33 0.30 -1.11
C GLU A 116 -36.59 1.14 0.15
N SER A 117 -37.63 0.78 0.90
CA SER A 117 -37.93 1.46 2.16
C SER A 117 -36.93 1.05 3.24
N PRO A 118 -36.32 2.02 3.97
CA PRO A 118 -35.42 1.69 5.07
C PRO A 118 -36.15 0.87 6.14
N TYR A 119 -35.37 0.14 6.94
CA TYR A 119 -35.84 -0.72 8.05
C TYR A 119 -36.74 -1.90 7.64
N THR A 120 -36.83 -2.21 6.35
CA THR A 120 -37.47 -3.43 5.87
C THR A 120 -36.45 -4.58 5.80
N GLU A 121 -36.92 -5.81 5.94
CA GLU A 121 -36.07 -7.00 5.78
C GLU A 121 -35.46 -7.05 4.37
N THR A 122 -36.20 -6.63 3.35
CA THR A 122 -35.71 -6.57 1.96
C THR A 122 -34.55 -5.58 1.84
N TYR A 123 -34.71 -4.36 2.38
CA TYR A 123 -33.65 -3.34 2.39
C TYR A 123 -32.38 -3.84 3.08
N ASN A 124 -32.50 -4.37 4.30
CA ASN A 124 -31.34 -4.87 5.05
C ASN A 124 -30.64 -6.00 4.27
N ARG A 125 -31.40 -6.96 3.73
CA ARG A 125 -30.85 -8.06 2.93
C ARG A 125 -30.19 -7.57 1.64
N SER A 126 -30.73 -6.56 0.99
CA SER A 126 -30.14 -5.94 -0.21
C SER A 126 -28.80 -5.26 0.10
N ILE A 127 -28.72 -4.53 1.21
CA ILE A 127 -27.48 -3.90 1.70
C ILE A 127 -26.43 -4.97 2.09
N GLU A 128 -26.83 -5.99 2.84
CA GLU A 128 -25.97 -7.13 3.19
C GLU A 128 -25.43 -7.85 1.96
N ASN A 129 -26.27 -8.11 0.96
CA ASN A 129 -25.83 -8.71 -0.30
C ASN A 129 -24.82 -7.82 -1.05
N ALA A 130 -25.00 -6.49 -1.01
CA ALA A 130 -24.04 -5.55 -1.59
C ALA A 130 -22.71 -5.59 -0.83
N LEU A 131 -22.74 -5.68 0.51
CA LEU A 131 -21.57 -5.89 1.36
C LEU A 131 -20.87 -7.20 1.03
N THR A 132 -21.57 -8.32 0.99
CA THR A 132 -20.97 -9.61 0.62
C THR A 132 -20.31 -9.54 -0.75
N ALA A 133 -20.98 -8.95 -1.75
CA ALA A 133 -20.40 -8.80 -3.09
C ALA A 133 -19.16 -7.89 -3.12
N ALA A 134 -19.16 -6.80 -2.34
CA ALA A 134 -18.04 -5.87 -2.24
C ALA A 134 -16.81 -6.48 -1.57
N THR A 135 -17.04 -7.36 -0.60
CA THR A 135 -16.02 -7.87 0.31
C THR A 135 -15.49 -9.24 -0.08
N LEU A 136 -16.23 -10.00 -0.88
CA LEU A 136 -15.81 -11.33 -1.35
C LEU A 136 -14.42 -11.33 -2.01
N PRO A 137 -14.06 -10.40 -2.91
CA PRO A 137 -12.72 -10.36 -3.49
C PRO A 137 -11.62 -10.16 -2.43
N GLN A 138 -11.90 -9.35 -1.40
CA GLN A 138 -10.96 -9.08 -0.32
C GLN A 138 -10.81 -10.28 0.61
N ILE A 139 -11.93 -10.92 0.99
CA ILE A 139 -11.93 -12.14 1.79
C ILE A 139 -11.17 -13.24 1.06
N MET A 140 -11.36 -13.39 -0.26
CA MET A 140 -10.61 -14.38 -1.05
C MET A 140 -9.10 -14.05 -1.06
N ARG A 141 -8.72 -12.78 -1.18
CA ARG A 141 -7.31 -12.38 -1.15
C ARG A 141 -6.64 -12.63 0.20
N LEU A 142 -7.32 -12.25 1.28
CA LEU A 142 -6.85 -12.47 2.66
C LEU A 142 -6.78 -13.95 3.01
N SER A 143 -7.78 -14.75 2.61
CA SER A 143 -7.86 -16.18 2.95
C SER A 143 -6.93 -17.06 2.13
N LEU A 144 -6.69 -16.72 0.85
CA LEU A 144 -5.79 -17.48 0.00
C LEU A 144 -4.31 -17.08 0.18
N GLY A 145 -4.02 -16.12 1.06
CA GLY A 145 -2.64 -15.71 1.36
C GLY A 145 -1.86 -15.27 0.12
N TYR A 146 -2.56 -14.77 -0.92
CA TYR A 146 -1.94 -14.20 -2.13
C TYR A 146 -1.30 -12.86 -1.76
N HIS A 147 -0.23 -12.95 -0.98
CA HIS A 147 0.85 -12.02 -1.06
C HIS A 147 1.41 -12.21 -2.45
N TYR A 148 1.08 -11.30 -3.36
CA TYR A 148 1.93 -10.98 -4.50
C TYR A 148 3.25 -10.48 -3.92
N ALA A 149 4.00 -11.38 -3.28
CA ALA A 149 5.37 -11.13 -2.96
C ALA A 149 5.97 -10.89 -4.32
N VAL A 150 6.34 -9.63 -4.57
CA VAL A 150 7.45 -9.34 -5.46
C VAL A 150 8.43 -10.47 -5.23
N PRO A 151 8.71 -11.32 -6.24
CA PRO A 151 9.55 -12.47 -6.03
C PRO A 151 10.77 -11.95 -5.30
N LEU A 152 10.94 -12.38 -4.04
CA LEU A 152 12.20 -12.22 -3.36
C LEU A 152 13.11 -13.11 -4.18
N HIS A 153 13.62 -12.58 -5.29
CA HIS A 153 14.76 -13.17 -5.93
C HIS A 153 15.76 -13.34 -4.80
N LEU A 154 16.22 -14.58 -4.64
CA LEU A 154 17.18 -15.04 -3.64
C LEU A 154 18.54 -14.36 -3.88
N LYS A 155 18.54 -13.04 -4.03
CA LYS A 155 19.72 -12.21 -4.08
C LYS A 155 20.25 -12.17 -2.66
N SER A 156 21.56 -12.30 -2.54
CA SER A 156 22.25 -12.20 -1.25
C SER A 156 22.28 -10.76 -0.70
N TYR A 157 21.49 -9.84 -1.25
CA TYR A 157 21.46 -8.42 -0.89
C TYR A 157 20.02 -7.88 -0.98
N MET A 158 19.76 -6.83 -0.22
CA MET A 158 18.54 -6.03 -0.28
C MET A 158 18.80 -4.77 -1.11
N SER A 159 17.91 -4.45 -2.05
CA SER A 159 17.90 -3.17 -2.76
C SER A 159 16.94 -2.20 -2.06
N ARG A 160 17.36 -0.94 -1.84
CA ARG A 160 16.50 0.12 -1.29
C ARG A 160 15.23 0.24 -2.11
N GLU A 161 15.39 0.27 -3.42
CA GLU A 161 14.27 0.40 -4.33
C GLU A 161 13.33 -0.81 -4.32
N LEU A 162 13.87 -2.03 -4.23
CA LEU A 162 13.06 -3.24 -4.09
C LEU A 162 12.26 -3.22 -2.78
N VAL A 163 12.90 -2.83 -1.68
CA VAL A 163 12.23 -2.64 -0.38
C VAL A 163 11.12 -1.58 -0.50
N PHE A 164 11.38 -0.47 -1.19
CA PHE A 164 10.36 0.57 -1.37
C PHE A 164 9.17 0.08 -2.21
N ALA A 165 9.42 -0.63 -3.31
CA ALA A 165 8.37 -1.23 -4.13
C ALA A 165 7.53 -2.25 -3.34
N GLN A 166 8.17 -3.10 -2.54
CA GLN A 166 7.48 -4.04 -1.67
C GLN A 166 6.67 -3.32 -0.59
N ALA A 167 7.21 -2.25 0.01
CA ALA A 167 6.51 -1.44 0.99
C ALA A 167 5.24 -0.80 0.41
N LYS A 168 5.27 -0.34 -0.85
CA LYS A 168 4.08 0.17 -1.55
C LYS A 168 2.98 -0.87 -1.71
N GLU A 169 3.32 -2.14 -1.95
CA GLU A 169 2.33 -3.24 -1.99
C GLU A 169 1.68 -3.49 -0.61
N TYR A 170 2.44 -3.31 0.48
CA TYR A 170 1.85 -3.36 1.82
C TYR A 170 0.92 -2.17 2.10
N VAL A 171 1.28 -0.96 1.64
CA VAL A 171 0.39 0.21 1.68
C VAL A 171 -0.93 -0.06 0.97
N ILE A 172 -0.88 -0.69 -0.20
CA ILE A 172 -2.08 -1.06 -0.98
C ILE A 172 -2.96 -2.02 -0.18
N SER A 173 -2.34 -3.03 0.42
CA SER A 173 -3.04 -4.04 1.21
C SER A 173 -3.69 -3.42 2.46
N LEU A 174 -3.00 -2.48 3.11
CA LEU A 174 -3.54 -1.67 4.19
C LEU A 174 -4.71 -0.78 3.72
N GLY A 175 -4.58 -0.18 2.54
CA GLY A 175 -5.65 0.60 1.92
C GLY A 175 -6.91 -0.21 1.59
N GLU A 176 -6.74 -1.44 1.11
CA GLU A 176 -7.83 -2.37 0.87
C GLU A 176 -8.55 -2.77 2.15
N TRP A 177 -7.81 -2.96 3.25
CA TRP A 177 -8.40 -3.22 4.56
C TRP A 177 -9.16 -2.00 5.09
N ARG A 178 -8.58 -0.80 4.99
CA ARG A 178 -9.26 0.46 5.35
C ARG A 178 -10.54 0.66 4.53
N TYR A 179 -10.48 0.43 3.22
CA TYR A 179 -11.62 0.48 2.32
C TYR A 179 -12.74 -0.46 2.80
N TYR A 180 -12.40 -1.68 3.20
CA TYR A 180 -13.36 -2.65 3.73
C TYR A 180 -14.04 -2.14 5.01
N GLU A 181 -13.28 -1.61 5.97
CA GLU A 181 -13.87 -1.08 7.22
C GLU A 181 -14.73 0.15 6.99
N LEU A 182 -14.34 1.03 6.06
CA LEU A 182 -15.15 2.17 5.63
C LEU A 182 -16.45 1.72 4.95
N PHE A 183 -16.37 0.71 4.08
CA PHE A 183 -17.55 0.16 3.44
C PHE A 183 -18.52 -0.46 4.46
N ARG A 184 -18.01 -1.20 5.44
CA ARG A 184 -18.82 -1.72 6.56
C ARG A 184 -19.44 -0.60 7.38
N MET A 185 -18.66 0.45 7.67
CA MET A 185 -19.16 1.64 8.36
C MET A 185 -20.35 2.24 7.60
N ALA A 186 -20.25 2.41 6.28
CA ALA A 186 -21.33 2.90 5.44
C ALA A 186 -22.58 2.00 5.52
N THR A 187 -22.42 0.68 5.41
CA THR A 187 -23.57 -0.25 5.47
C THR A 187 -24.22 -0.31 6.85
N ASP A 188 -23.43 -0.27 7.92
CA ASP A 188 -23.91 -0.26 9.30
C ASP A 188 -24.71 1.06 9.57
N LEU A 189 -24.24 2.19 9.05
CA LEU A 189 -24.98 3.47 9.10
C LEU A 189 -26.29 3.43 8.32
N LEU A 190 -26.29 2.82 7.12
CA LEU A 190 -27.48 2.69 6.28
C LEU A 190 -28.55 1.77 6.89
N MET A 191 -28.17 0.73 7.63
CA MET A 191 -29.10 -0.24 8.22
C MET A 191 -29.55 0.15 9.63
N TYR A 192 -28.62 0.59 10.48
CA TYR A 192 -28.87 0.71 11.91
C TYR A 192 -28.80 2.15 12.42
N GLY A 193 -27.99 3.01 11.81
CA GLY A 193 -27.81 4.41 12.24
C GLY A 193 -27.23 4.57 13.66
N ASN A 194 -26.58 3.55 14.20
CA ASN A 194 -26.19 3.46 15.62
C ASN A 194 -24.68 3.66 15.86
N ASN A 195 -24.25 3.47 17.12
CA ASN A 195 -22.89 3.68 17.62
C ASN A 195 -21.81 3.00 16.74
N MET A 196 -20.89 3.84 16.23
CA MET A 196 -19.79 3.45 15.34
C MET A 196 -18.43 3.40 16.04
N ASP A 197 -18.35 3.50 17.37
CA ASP A 197 -17.09 3.60 18.13
C ASP A 197 -16.10 2.50 17.75
N THR A 198 -16.55 1.24 17.69
CA THR A 198 -15.70 0.10 17.28
C THR A 198 -15.16 0.28 15.86
N ARG A 199 -15.96 0.80 14.93
CA ARG A 199 -15.54 1.02 13.52
C ARG A 199 -14.58 2.18 13.42
N ILE A 200 -14.81 3.25 14.19
CA ILE A 200 -13.91 4.41 14.26
C ILE A 200 -12.54 3.95 14.74
N GLN A 201 -12.49 3.13 15.79
CA GLN A 201 -11.23 2.57 16.28
C GLN A 201 -10.51 1.73 15.21
N GLN A 202 -11.24 0.90 14.45
CA GLN A 202 -10.66 0.12 13.35
C GLN A 202 -10.14 0.97 12.19
N ILE A 203 -10.80 2.11 11.89
CA ILE A 203 -10.32 3.05 10.88
C ILE A 203 -9.07 3.81 11.38
N ALA A 204 -9.05 4.18 12.67
CA ALA A 204 -7.91 4.86 13.31
C ALA A 204 -6.63 4.01 13.32
N GLU A 205 -6.77 2.68 13.35
CA GLU A 205 -5.65 1.75 13.15
C GLU A 205 -4.98 1.94 11.78
N CYS A 206 -5.73 2.41 10.78
CA CYS A 206 -5.17 2.72 9.47
C CYS A 206 -4.61 4.14 9.36
N ASP A 207 -4.61 4.98 10.39
CA ASP A 207 -4.11 6.36 10.26
C ASP A 207 -2.62 6.43 9.92
N THR A 208 -2.20 7.57 9.36
CA THR A 208 -0.82 7.81 8.93
C THR A 208 0.20 7.62 10.06
N THR A 209 -0.19 7.92 11.29
CA THR A 209 0.63 7.73 12.51
C THR A 209 0.89 6.26 12.83
N ASN A 210 0.01 5.36 12.36
CA ASN A 210 0.03 3.93 12.65
C ASN A 210 0.54 3.08 11.47
N ILE A 211 0.79 3.69 10.31
CA ILE A 211 1.11 2.98 9.06
C ILE A 211 2.19 1.89 9.20
N PHE A 212 3.35 2.20 9.79
CA PHE A 212 4.47 1.25 9.88
C PHE A 212 4.16 0.07 10.80
N LYS A 213 3.43 0.31 11.89
CA LYS A 213 2.96 -0.72 12.81
C LYS A 213 2.01 -1.69 12.11
N HIS A 214 1.11 -1.19 11.28
CA HIS A 214 0.15 -2.05 10.58
C HIS A 214 0.75 -2.73 9.35
N ILE A 215 1.69 -2.09 8.64
CA ILE A 215 2.44 -2.78 7.59
C ILE A 215 3.19 -3.99 8.18
N GLU A 216 3.77 -3.87 9.37
CA GLU A 216 4.42 -4.99 10.05
C GLU A 216 3.46 -6.18 10.25
N VAL A 217 2.24 -5.90 10.75
CA VAL A 217 1.18 -6.92 10.92
C VAL A 217 0.79 -7.56 9.59
N VAL A 218 0.55 -6.75 8.55
CA VAL A 218 0.13 -7.23 7.22
C VAL A 218 1.26 -7.97 6.49
N SER A 219 2.52 -7.65 6.79
CA SER A 219 3.69 -8.34 6.25
C SER A 219 3.89 -9.75 6.83
N HIS A 220 3.11 -10.13 7.86
CA HIS A 220 3.24 -11.39 8.61
C HIS A 220 4.65 -11.64 9.15
N GLY A 221 5.31 -10.60 9.67
CA GLY A 221 6.64 -10.74 10.29
C GLY A 221 7.79 -10.94 9.31
N LYS A 222 7.62 -10.56 8.03
CA LYS A 222 8.70 -10.56 7.04
C LYS A 222 9.68 -9.39 7.28
N ARG A 223 10.42 -9.39 8.39
CA ARG A 223 11.58 -8.48 8.70
C ARG A 223 11.40 -7.04 8.17
N PHE A 224 10.17 -6.50 8.17
CA PHE A 224 9.86 -5.26 7.44
C PHE A 224 10.40 -4.06 8.18
N ASP A 225 10.25 -4.08 9.50
CA ASP A 225 10.90 -3.19 10.45
C ASP A 225 12.42 -3.16 10.22
N GLU A 226 13.05 -4.32 10.07
CA GLU A 226 14.49 -4.42 9.80
C GLU A 226 14.86 -3.84 8.42
N GLN A 227 14.06 -4.13 7.39
CA GLN A 227 14.27 -3.60 6.03
C GLN A 227 14.12 -2.08 5.98
N ILE A 228 13.08 -1.52 6.62
CA ILE A 228 12.91 -0.08 6.72
C ILE A 228 13.97 0.56 7.61
N ALA A 229 14.48 -0.15 8.63
CA ALA A 229 15.60 0.32 9.44
C ALA A 229 16.90 0.40 8.63
N LEU A 230 17.09 -0.45 7.61
CA LEU A 230 18.21 -0.33 6.66
C LEU A 230 18.09 0.88 5.73
N PHE A 231 16.86 1.33 5.45
CA PHE A 231 16.57 2.41 4.52
C PHE A 231 15.62 3.44 5.15
N PRO A 232 16.05 4.12 6.23
CA PRO A 232 15.19 5.03 7.01
C PRO A 232 14.66 6.20 6.16
N GLU A 233 15.37 6.59 5.11
CA GLU A 233 14.96 7.62 4.15
C GLU A 233 13.66 7.27 3.40
N LEU A 234 13.26 5.99 3.36
CA LEU A 234 12.03 5.56 2.70
C LEU A 234 10.77 5.88 3.51
N LYS A 235 10.89 6.22 4.80
CA LYS A 235 9.71 6.42 5.66
C LYS A 235 8.82 7.55 5.16
N GLU A 236 9.39 8.72 4.90
CA GLU A 236 8.63 9.89 4.46
C GLU A 236 8.01 9.70 3.06
N PRO A 237 8.73 9.24 2.03
CA PRO A 237 8.14 8.90 0.73
C PRO A 237 7.03 7.84 0.83
N LEU A 238 7.15 6.87 1.72
CA LEU A 238 6.12 5.84 1.91
C LEU A 238 4.87 6.41 2.58
N THR A 239 5.02 7.27 3.59
CA THR A 239 3.89 7.98 4.20
C THR A 239 3.19 8.88 3.18
N ALA A 240 3.94 9.62 2.36
CA ALA A 240 3.38 10.44 1.29
C ALA A 240 2.61 9.57 0.27
N TYR A 241 3.20 8.46 -0.17
CA TYR A 241 2.54 7.50 -1.05
C TYR A 241 1.24 6.94 -0.44
N TYR A 242 1.25 6.60 0.85
CA TYR A 242 0.05 6.15 1.57
C TYR A 242 -1.06 7.19 1.54
N VAL A 243 -0.77 8.45 1.88
CA VAL A 243 -1.78 9.52 1.90
C VAL A 243 -2.39 9.71 0.51
N GLU A 244 -1.53 9.76 -0.51
CA GLU A 244 -1.96 9.95 -1.90
C GLU A 244 -2.80 8.76 -2.41
N TYR A 245 -2.39 7.54 -2.06
CA TYR A 245 -3.16 6.34 -2.34
C TYR A 245 -4.53 6.36 -1.65
N MET A 246 -4.59 6.73 -0.35
CA MET A 246 -5.85 6.78 0.39
C MET A 246 -6.82 7.82 -0.17
N LYS A 247 -6.33 8.96 -0.64
CA LYS A 247 -7.18 9.97 -1.31
C LYS A 247 -7.90 9.41 -2.54
N ASP A 248 -7.29 8.46 -3.26
CA ASP A 248 -7.85 7.86 -4.46
C ASP A 248 -8.75 6.64 -4.20
N HIS A 249 -8.68 6.06 -2.99
CA HIS A 249 -9.32 4.79 -2.63
C HIS A 249 -10.16 4.89 -1.34
N THR A 250 -10.52 6.09 -0.93
CA THR A 250 -11.50 6.29 0.15
C THR A 250 -12.89 6.18 -0.45
N PHE A 251 -13.64 5.16 -0.02
CA PHE A 251 -14.98 4.88 -0.55
C PHE A 251 -15.92 6.09 -0.41
N GLY A 252 -16.70 6.39 -1.45
CA GLY A 252 -17.78 7.38 -1.39
C GLY A 252 -17.38 8.84 -1.09
N ILE A 253 -16.08 9.19 -1.16
CA ILE A 253 -15.61 10.57 -0.95
C ILE A 253 -14.62 10.94 -2.07
N ALA A 254 -14.85 12.08 -2.71
CA ALA A 254 -14.00 12.66 -3.73
C ALA A 254 -12.66 13.09 -3.16
N ARG A 255 -11.62 12.97 -3.98
CA ARG A 255 -10.23 13.25 -3.61
C ARG A 255 -10.03 14.65 -3.03
N GLU A 256 -10.69 15.65 -3.59
CA GLU A 256 -10.62 17.06 -3.18
C GLU A 256 -11.07 17.30 -1.73
N HIS A 257 -11.88 16.40 -1.16
CA HIS A 257 -12.34 16.51 0.22
C HIS A 257 -11.40 15.85 1.22
N LEU A 258 -10.36 15.15 0.77
CA LEU A 258 -9.48 14.30 1.58
C LEU A 258 -8.09 14.91 1.83
N GLY A 259 -7.97 16.23 1.72
CA GLY A 259 -6.72 16.95 2.02
C GLY A 259 -6.24 16.76 3.47
N PHE A 260 -7.15 16.43 4.39
CA PHE A 260 -6.88 16.29 5.82
C PHE A 260 -6.32 14.93 6.25
N LEU A 261 -6.17 13.96 5.33
CA LEU A 261 -5.79 12.59 5.71
C LEU A 261 -4.41 12.44 6.38
N ASN A 262 -3.59 13.50 6.37
CA ASN A 262 -2.31 13.55 7.08
C ASN A 262 -2.35 14.36 8.38
N GLU A 263 -3.53 14.86 8.78
CA GLU A 263 -3.73 15.64 10.00
C GLU A 263 -4.02 14.72 11.19
N CYS A 264 -3.75 15.20 12.41
CA CYS A 264 -4.16 14.50 13.62
C CYS A 264 -5.69 14.46 13.74
N GLY A 265 -6.27 13.30 14.05
CA GLY A 265 -7.72 13.12 14.14
C GLY A 265 -8.42 12.97 12.78
N ALA A 266 -7.67 12.58 11.73
CA ALA A 266 -8.22 12.33 10.41
C ALA A 266 -9.28 11.22 10.42
N ASP A 267 -9.09 10.17 11.22
CA ASP A 267 -10.05 9.10 11.48
C ASP A 267 -11.42 9.64 11.95
N ALA A 268 -11.43 10.48 12.97
CA ALA A 268 -12.64 11.04 13.55
C ALA A 268 -13.36 11.96 12.57
N ARG A 269 -12.59 12.78 11.83
CA ARG A 269 -13.14 13.64 10.78
C ARG A 269 -13.73 12.82 9.63
N LEU A 270 -13.04 11.76 9.21
CA LEU A 270 -13.54 10.86 8.17
C LEU A 270 -14.83 10.15 8.62
N ALA A 271 -14.87 9.65 9.85
CA ALA A 271 -16.06 9.03 10.42
C ALA A 271 -17.25 10.00 10.47
N SER A 272 -17.01 11.26 10.83
CA SER A 272 -18.04 12.31 10.80
C SER A 272 -18.58 12.56 9.39
N MET A 273 -17.70 12.57 8.37
CA MET A 273 -18.14 12.65 6.97
C MET A 273 -19.01 11.45 6.58
N TYR A 274 -18.65 10.23 7.01
CA TYR A 274 -19.45 9.04 6.75
C TYR A 274 -20.83 9.09 7.40
N GLN A 275 -20.93 9.55 8.65
CA GLN A 275 -22.22 9.78 9.32
C GLN A 275 -23.07 10.82 8.59
N GLU A 276 -22.43 11.83 7.98
CA GLU A 276 -23.13 12.82 7.19
C GLU A 276 -23.65 12.25 5.87
N ILE A 277 -22.81 11.49 5.17
CA ILE A 277 -23.09 10.87 3.87
C ILE A 277 -24.14 9.77 3.99
N PHE A 278 -23.96 8.83 4.91
CA PHE A 278 -24.76 7.62 5.02
C PHE A 278 -25.71 7.71 6.19
N ARG A 279 -27.01 7.73 5.92
CA ARG A 279 -28.06 7.71 6.93
C ARG A 279 -29.13 6.70 6.53
N PRO A 280 -29.91 6.14 7.45
CA PRO A 280 -30.96 5.21 7.08
C PRO A 280 -31.91 5.80 6.03
N GLY A 281 -31.99 5.16 4.86
CA GLY A 281 -32.83 5.60 3.73
C GLY A 281 -32.36 6.88 3.04
N PHE A 282 -31.15 7.38 3.29
CA PHE A 282 -30.62 8.58 2.66
C PHE A 282 -29.12 8.49 2.42
N MET A 283 -28.68 8.98 1.25
CA MET A 283 -27.27 9.09 0.94
C MET A 283 -26.94 10.46 0.33
N ASP A 284 -26.11 11.25 1.01
CA ASP A 284 -25.68 12.56 0.52
C ASP A 284 -24.65 12.39 -0.60
N LYS A 285 -24.93 13.01 -1.75
CA LYS A 285 -24.09 12.93 -2.94
C LYS A 285 -23.08 14.09 -3.03
N LYS A 286 -23.10 15.06 -2.12
CA LYS A 286 -22.27 16.28 -2.22
C LYS A 286 -20.77 16.05 -2.12
N TYR A 287 -20.36 14.95 -1.50
CA TYR A 287 -18.96 14.56 -1.36
C TYR A 287 -18.50 13.60 -2.44
N LEU A 288 -19.38 13.24 -3.38
CA LEU A 288 -19.02 12.36 -4.48
C LEU A 288 -18.41 13.18 -5.59
N ASP A 289 -17.46 12.55 -6.28
CA ASP A 289 -16.98 13.12 -7.52
C ASP A 289 -18.17 13.35 -8.46
N SER A 290 -18.14 14.50 -9.15
CA SER A 290 -19.13 14.90 -10.14
C SER A 290 -19.17 14.01 -11.41
N PHE A 291 -18.62 12.80 -11.36
CA PHE A 291 -18.54 11.84 -12.47
C PHE A 291 -19.90 11.39 -13.04
N SER A 292 -21.02 11.84 -12.46
CA SER A 292 -22.38 11.51 -12.90
C SER A 292 -22.81 12.14 -14.23
N SER A 293 -22.01 13.00 -14.86
CA SER A 293 -22.40 13.59 -16.16
C SER A 293 -21.94 12.81 -17.41
N HIS A 294 -21.04 11.81 -17.29
CA HIS A 294 -20.43 11.17 -18.48
C HIS A 294 -20.31 9.64 -18.46
N VAL A 295 -20.86 8.94 -17.47
CA VAL A 295 -20.96 7.47 -17.57
C VAL A 295 -22.17 7.11 -18.43
N ASP A 296 -21.97 7.05 -19.74
CA ASP A 296 -22.86 6.32 -20.66
C ASP A 296 -23.16 4.97 -20.02
N THR A 297 -24.43 4.72 -19.73
CA THR A 297 -24.88 3.47 -19.15
C THR A 297 -24.39 2.33 -20.04
N PRO A 298 -23.48 1.44 -19.59
CA PRO A 298 -23.07 0.34 -20.44
C PRO A 298 -24.29 -0.53 -20.66
N ALA A 299 -24.73 -0.63 -21.92
CA ALA A 299 -25.74 -1.59 -22.32
C ALA A 299 -25.27 -2.97 -21.87
N ILE A 300 -25.89 -3.50 -20.82
CA ILE A 300 -25.63 -4.85 -20.33
C ILE A 300 -26.13 -5.78 -21.43
N PHE A 301 -25.23 -6.18 -22.33
CA PHE A 301 -25.46 -7.26 -23.28
C PHE A 301 -25.53 -8.56 -22.50
N VAL A 302 -26.71 -8.89 -21.98
CA VAL A 302 -27.04 -10.25 -21.57
C VAL A 302 -27.14 -11.08 -22.84
N LYS A 303 -26.01 -11.60 -23.33
CA LYS A 303 -26.05 -12.76 -24.24
C LYS A 303 -26.62 -13.92 -23.44
N LYS A 304 -27.93 -14.17 -23.61
CA LYS A 304 -28.54 -15.46 -23.30
C LYS A 304 -27.75 -16.52 -24.05
N PHE A 305 -26.99 -17.33 -23.34
CA PHE A 305 -26.63 -18.65 -23.84
C PHE A 305 -27.91 -19.49 -23.76
N ILE A 306 -28.38 -19.91 -24.94
CA ILE A 306 -29.44 -20.91 -25.14
C ILE A 306 -28.81 -22.28 -24.91
#